data_AF-A0A382VI07-F1
#
_entry.id   AF-A0A382VI07-F1
#
_cell.length_a   1.000
_cell.length_b   1.000
_cell.length_c   1.000
_cell.angle_alpha   90.00
_cell.angle_beta   90.00
_cell.angle_gamma   90.00
#
_symmetry.space_group_name_H-M   'P 1'
#
loop_
_entity.id
_entity.type
_entity.pdbx_description
1 polymer ?
#
loop_
_entity_poly.entity_id
_entity_poly.type
_entity_poly.pdbx_seq_one_letter_code
_entity_poly.pdbx_strand_id
1 'polypeptide(L)'
;MGRPHRLSDQRPWWDTFPWWGAVILTVLIWMTFKIITDDDYELAWTRIWPGLRITIEATFEAFGIALVIGLIFGMGQLSRNVVSRNLARTYVEFVRGIPILPLIFTFALIIVPQATDALNGRLDSWFGWEFKLSFQWRAVITLALIYGAYLAEIFRGG
;
A
#
# COMPACT_ATOMS: atom_id res chain seq x y z
N MET A 1 12.10 -58.86 17.42
CA MET A 1 11.23 -57.75 17.87
C MET A 1 12.10 -56.57 18.23
N GLY A 2 12.28 -55.59 17.33
CA GLY A 2 13.02 -54.36 17.59
C GLY A 2 12.05 -53.21 17.86
N ARG A 3 12.19 -52.52 19.00
CA ARG A 3 11.37 -51.35 19.34
C ARG A 3 11.83 -50.14 18.49
N PRO A 4 10.92 -49.35 17.89
CA PRO A 4 11.32 -48.14 17.19
C PRO A 4 11.73 -47.07 18.20
N HIS A 5 12.97 -46.60 18.08
CA HIS A 5 13.47 -45.40 18.75
C HIS A 5 12.74 -44.19 18.17
N ARG A 6 11.89 -43.53 18.97
CA ARG A 6 11.34 -42.22 18.62
C ARG A 6 12.43 -41.18 18.92
N LEU A 7 13.14 -40.75 17.89
CA LEU A 7 13.95 -39.54 17.94
C LEU A 7 13.00 -38.35 18.06
N SER A 8 12.90 -37.76 19.24
CA SER A 8 12.29 -36.44 19.37
C SER A 8 13.32 -35.42 18.87
N ASP A 9 13.33 -35.15 17.57
CA ASP A 9 14.04 -34.00 16.99
C ASP A 9 13.31 -32.71 17.40
N GLN A 10 13.39 -32.38 18.69
CA GLN A 10 13.05 -31.03 19.14
C GLN A 10 14.23 -30.15 18.77
N ARG A 11 14.05 -29.31 17.74
CA ARG A 11 15.00 -28.26 17.42
C ARG A 11 15.27 -27.43 18.68
N PRO A 12 16.53 -27.11 18.98
CA PRO A 12 16.83 -26.27 20.12
C PRO A 12 16.12 -24.91 20.05
N TRP A 13 15.74 -24.36 21.20
CA TRP A 13 14.94 -23.14 21.27
C TRP A 13 15.62 -21.93 20.60
N TRP A 14 16.95 -21.87 20.62
CA TRP A 14 17.73 -20.79 19.99
C TRP A 14 17.66 -20.80 18.46
N ASP A 15 17.39 -21.95 17.84
CA ASP A 15 17.19 -22.04 16.38
C ASP A 15 15.78 -21.58 15.97
N THR A 16 14.83 -21.62 16.90
CA THR A 16 13.44 -21.14 16.69
C THR A 16 13.22 -19.71 17.17
N PHE A 17 14.14 -19.15 17.94
CA PHE A 17 14.03 -17.82 18.51
C PHE A 17 14.26 -16.74 17.44
N PRO A 18 13.42 -15.70 17.34
CA PRO A 18 13.53 -14.68 16.29
C PRO A 18 14.62 -13.65 16.64
N TRP A 19 15.89 -14.05 16.51
CA TRP A 19 17.04 -13.18 16.80
C TRP A 19 17.01 -11.85 16.05
N TRP A 20 16.51 -11.84 14.82
CA TRP A 20 16.31 -10.62 14.04
C TRP A 20 15.40 -9.61 14.74
N GLY A 21 14.34 -10.07 15.40
CA GLY A 21 13.40 -9.22 16.14
C GLY A 21 14.03 -8.66 17.40
N ALA A 22 14.85 -9.46 18.10
CA ALA A 22 15.60 -8.99 19.27
C ALA A 22 16.60 -7.88 18.89
N VAL A 23 17.29 -8.02 17.76
CA VAL A 23 18.20 -6.99 17.23
C VAL A 23 17.43 -5.71 16.91
N ILE A 24 16.30 -5.79 16.19
CA ILE A 24 15.47 -4.62 15.88
C ILE A 24 15.00 -3.93 17.16
N LEU A 25 14.47 -4.69 18.12
CA LEU A 25 13.99 -4.14 19.39
C LEU A 25 15.11 -3.41 20.15
N THR A 26 16.30 -4.01 20.19
CA THR A 26 17.47 -3.41 20.85
C THR A 26 17.86 -2.09 20.19
N VAL A 27 17.92 -2.05 18.85
CA VAL A 27 18.21 -0.83 18.09
C VAL A 27 17.15 0.24 18.34
N LEU A 28 15.86 -0.11 18.34
CA LEU A 28 14.78 0.83 18.59
C LEU A 28 14.86 1.43 20.00
N ILE A 29 15.09 0.62 21.03
CA ILE A 29 15.27 1.10 22.41
C ILE A 29 16.47 2.05 22.49
N TRP A 30 17.58 1.68 21.88
CA TRP A 30 18.78 2.52 21.84
C TRP A 30 18.53 3.86 21.13
N MET A 31 17.81 3.86 20.00
CA MET A 31 17.42 5.08 19.31
C MET A 31 16.48 5.95 20.15
N THR A 32 15.47 5.37 20.78
CA THR A 32 14.55 6.12 21.66
C THR A 32 15.31 6.76 22.82
N PHE A 33 16.25 6.03 23.43
CA PHE A 33 17.12 6.59 24.46
C PHE A 33 17.88 7.81 23.92
N LYS A 34 18.54 7.69 22.76
CA LYS A 34 19.27 8.80 22.12
C LYS A 34 18.37 9.99 21.82
N ILE A 35 17.17 9.78 21.28
CA ILE A 35 16.21 10.86 20.95
C ILE A 35 15.80 11.67 22.19
N ILE A 36 15.71 11.04 23.36
CA ILE A 36 15.27 11.71 24.60
C ILE A 36 16.44 12.38 25.34
N THR A 37 17.66 11.87 25.18
CA THR A 37 18.83 12.33 25.95
C THR A 37 19.78 13.26 25.20
N ASP A 38 19.64 13.38 23.87
CA ASP A 38 20.60 14.07 23.00
C ASP A 38 19.87 15.01 22.02
N ASP A 39 20.17 16.31 22.12
CA ASP A 39 19.50 17.38 21.37
C ASP A 39 19.62 17.22 19.85
N ASP A 40 20.75 16.69 19.35
CA ASP A 40 20.94 16.47 17.90
C ASP A 40 19.98 15.39 17.37
N TYR A 41 19.71 14.37 18.18
CA TYR A 41 18.80 13.28 17.84
C TYR A 41 17.34 13.69 17.96
N GLU A 42 17.00 14.53 18.94
CA GLU A 42 15.66 15.13 19.05
C GLU A 42 15.35 16.00 17.81
N LEU A 43 16.31 16.82 17.38
CA LEU A 43 16.15 17.66 16.19
C LEU A 43 16.01 16.82 14.90
N ALA A 44 16.76 15.72 14.79
CA ALA A 44 16.59 14.79 13.68
C ALA A 44 15.20 14.12 13.70
N TRP A 45 14.74 13.69 14.87
CA TRP A 45 13.43 13.06 15.05
C TRP A 45 12.28 13.98 14.64
N THR A 46 12.27 15.23 15.13
CA THR A 46 11.21 16.20 14.83
C THR A 46 11.10 16.54 13.33
N ARG A 47 12.21 16.44 12.58
CA ARG A 47 12.21 16.61 11.11
C ARG A 47 11.69 15.39 10.35
N ILE A 48 11.99 14.18 10.82
CA ILE A 48 11.66 12.92 10.12
C ILE A 48 10.24 12.45 10.44
N TRP A 49 9.79 12.62 11.69
CA TRP A 49 8.53 12.11 12.19
C TRP A 49 7.30 12.49 11.33
N PRO A 50 7.14 13.74 10.86
CA PRO A 50 6.03 14.10 9.99
C PRO A 50 6.02 13.30 8.67
N GLY A 51 7.18 13.08 8.05
CA GLY A 51 7.30 12.30 6.82
C GLY A 51 7.03 10.81 7.02
N LEU A 52 7.50 10.26 8.14
CA LEU A 52 7.20 8.88 8.54
C LEU A 52 5.69 8.70 8.75
N ARG A 53 5.05 9.64 9.45
CA ARG A 53 3.61 9.62 9.67
C ARG A 53 2.82 9.62 8.36
N ILE A 54 3.14 10.52 7.42
CA ILE A 54 2.48 10.57 6.10
C ILE A 54 2.66 9.25 5.36
N THR A 55 3.84 8.63 5.44
CA THR A 55 4.11 7.34 4.77
C THR A 55 3.22 6.23 5.34
N ILE A 56 3.10 6.17 6.67
CA ILE A 56 2.25 5.19 7.35
C ILE A 56 0.78 5.40 6.98
N GLU A 57 0.27 6.63 7.13
CA GLU A 57 -1.12 7.00 6.80
C GLU A 57 -1.43 6.64 5.34
N ALA A 58 -0.61 7.13 4.40
CA ALA A 58 -0.82 6.88 2.97
C ALA A 58 -0.74 5.39 2.62
N THR A 59 0.10 4.60 3.32
CA THR A 59 0.19 3.15 3.09
C THR A 59 -1.09 2.45 3.48
N PHE A 60 -1.62 2.72 4.68
CA PHE A 60 -2.86 2.10 5.13
C PHE A 60 -4.07 2.54 4.30
N GLU A 61 -4.16 3.84 3.98
CA GLU A 61 -5.23 4.39 3.16
C GLU A 61 -5.20 3.79 1.74
N ALA A 62 -4.04 3.81 1.08
CA ALA A 62 -3.90 3.30 -0.28
C ALA A 62 -4.12 1.80 -0.34
N PHE A 63 -3.58 1.04 0.62
CA PHE A 63 -3.76 -0.41 0.68
C PHE A 63 -5.22 -0.80 0.91
N GLY A 64 -5.91 -0.11 1.82
CA GLY A 64 -7.34 -0.33 2.07
C GLY A 64 -8.19 -0.15 0.81
N ILE A 65 -7.94 0.92 0.04
CA ILE A 65 -8.63 1.15 -1.23
C ILE A 65 -8.19 0.12 -2.29
N ALA A 66 -6.89 -0.19 -2.37
CA ALA A 66 -6.35 -1.17 -3.31
C ALA A 66 -6.95 -2.56 -3.11
N LEU A 67 -7.23 -2.98 -1.88
CA LEU A 67 -7.92 -4.24 -1.59
C LEU A 67 -9.31 -4.29 -2.22
N VAL A 68 -10.09 -3.21 -2.06
CA VAL A 68 -11.44 -3.12 -2.64
C VAL A 68 -11.38 -3.15 -4.17
N ILE A 69 -10.51 -2.32 -4.77
CA ILE A 69 -10.29 -2.28 -6.21
C ILE A 69 -9.85 -3.67 -6.71
N GLY A 70 -8.84 -4.25 -6.06
CA GLY A 70 -8.31 -5.57 -6.38
C GLY A 70 -9.39 -6.64 -6.34
N LEU A 71 -10.26 -6.63 -5.34
CA LEU A 71 -11.33 -7.61 -5.21
C LEU A 71 -12.37 -7.45 -6.34
N ILE A 72 -12.80 -6.23 -6.63
CA ILE A 72 -13.77 -5.94 -7.69
C ILE A 72 -13.22 -6.40 -9.05
N PHE A 73 -12.01 -5.98 -9.39
CA PHE A 73 -11.43 -6.30 -10.70
C PHE A 73 -10.95 -7.76 -10.77
N GLY A 74 -10.45 -8.34 -9.68
CA GLY A 74 -10.09 -9.76 -9.60
C GLY A 74 -11.29 -10.67 -9.89
N MET A 75 -12.43 -10.42 -9.23
CA MET A 75 -13.68 -11.13 -9.52
C MET A 75 -14.21 -10.82 -10.93
N GLY A 76 -14.11 -9.56 -11.36
CA GLY A 76 -14.52 -9.14 -12.71
C GLY A 76 -13.86 -9.95 -13.81
N GLN A 77 -12.57 -10.28 -13.68
CA GLN A 77 -11.83 -11.11 -14.65
C GLN A 77 -12.35 -12.56 -14.77
N LEU A 78 -13.01 -13.08 -13.72
CA LEU A 78 -13.64 -14.41 -13.69
C LEU A 78 -15.11 -14.39 -14.10
N SER A 79 -15.67 -13.20 -14.35
CA SER A 79 -17.08 -13.04 -14.72
C SER A 79 -17.43 -13.76 -16.03
N ARG A 80 -18.65 -14.32 -16.09
CA ARG A 80 -19.23 -14.85 -17.33
C ARG A 80 -19.65 -13.74 -18.29
N ASN A 81 -19.91 -12.54 -17.76
CA ASN A 81 -20.27 -11.38 -18.58
C ASN A 81 -19.03 -10.88 -19.33
N VAL A 82 -19.11 -10.86 -20.66
CA VAL A 82 -18.01 -10.49 -21.55
C VAL A 82 -17.53 -9.06 -21.30
N VAL A 83 -18.45 -8.13 -21.01
CA VAL A 83 -18.11 -6.71 -20.77
C VAL A 83 -17.33 -6.57 -19.47
N SER A 84 -17.84 -7.12 -18.36
CA SER A 84 -17.17 -7.06 -17.05
C SER A 84 -15.78 -7.70 -17.09
N ARG A 85 -15.68 -8.87 -17.74
CA ARG A 85 -14.41 -9.58 -17.89
C ARG A 85 -13.38 -8.78 -18.68
N ASN A 86 -13.79 -8.22 -19.83
CA ASN A 86 -12.86 -7.47 -20.67
C ASN A 86 -12.46 -6.15 -20.00
N LEU A 87 -13.38 -5.40 -19.40
CA LEU A 87 -13.04 -4.17 -18.68
C LEU A 87 -12.03 -4.44 -17.56
N ALA A 88 -12.23 -5.52 -16.81
CA ALA A 88 -11.33 -5.88 -15.72
C ALA A 88 -9.95 -6.30 -16.21
N ARG A 89 -9.88 -7.13 -17.26
CA ARG A 89 -8.60 -7.52 -17.88
C ARG A 89 -7.86 -6.32 -18.45
N THR A 90 -8.55 -5.45 -19.20
CA THR A 90 -7.95 -4.25 -19.79
C THR A 90 -7.34 -3.35 -18.72
N TYR A 91 -8.06 -3.08 -17.63
CA TYR A 91 -7.52 -2.30 -16.51
C TYR A 91 -6.25 -2.94 -15.93
N VAL A 92 -6.30 -4.24 -15.62
CA VAL A 92 -5.17 -4.96 -14.99
C VAL A 92 -3.96 -5.03 -15.92
N GLU A 93 -4.17 -5.41 -17.18
CA GLU A 93 -3.11 -5.54 -18.19
C GLU A 93 -2.47 -4.19 -18.52
N PHE A 94 -3.28 -3.14 -18.66
CA PHE A 94 -2.78 -1.79 -18.94
C PHE A 94 -1.89 -1.27 -17.80
N VAL A 95 -2.38 -1.32 -16.56
CA VAL A 95 -1.65 -0.82 -15.39
C VAL A 95 -0.36 -1.60 -15.15
N ARG A 96 -0.37 -2.92 -15.40
CA ARG A 96 0.80 -3.78 -15.21
C ARG A 96 1.75 -3.78 -16.42
N GLY A 97 1.32 -3.28 -17.58
CA GLY A 97 2.11 -3.18 -18.80
C GLY A 97 2.96 -1.91 -18.89
N ILE A 98 2.63 -0.87 -18.11
CA ILE A 98 3.35 0.42 -18.11
C ILE A 98 4.32 0.48 -16.92
N PRO A 99 5.53 1.06 -17.09
CA PRO A 99 6.44 1.27 -15.97
C PRO A 99 5.79 2.08 -14.83
N ILE A 100 6.05 1.67 -13.59
CA ILE A 100 5.35 2.20 -12.41
C ILE A 100 5.63 3.70 -12.17
N LEU A 101 6.86 4.17 -12.40
CA LEU A 101 7.23 5.57 -12.17
C LEU A 101 6.44 6.53 -13.07
N PRO A 102 6.39 6.35 -14.41
CA PRO A 102 5.48 7.09 -15.28
C PRO A 102 4.02 7.06 -14.81
N LEU A 103 3.49 5.90 -14.43
CA LEU A 103 2.11 5.82 -13.94
C LEU A 103 1.89 6.67 -12.69
N ILE A 104 2.80 6.60 -11.71
CA ILE A 104 2.68 7.40 -10.49
C ILE A 104 2.63 8.89 -10.83
N PHE A 105 3.57 9.39 -11.65
CA PHE A 105 3.60 10.80 -12.01
C PHE A 105 2.38 11.21 -12.84
N THR A 106 2.02 10.44 -13.86
CA THR A 106 0.87 10.75 -14.72
C THR A 106 -0.43 10.75 -13.91
N PHE A 107 -0.67 9.76 -13.07
CA PHE A 107 -1.90 9.71 -12.28
C PHE A 107 -1.93 10.77 -11.20
N ALA A 108 -0.87 10.91 -10.40
CA ALA A 108 -0.87 11.83 -9.26
C ALA A 108 -0.84 13.31 -9.67
N LEU A 109 -0.14 13.64 -10.77
CA LEU A 109 0.09 15.03 -11.17
C LEU A 109 -0.82 15.50 -12.32
N ILE A 110 -1.38 14.59 -13.11
CA ILE A 110 -2.18 14.95 -14.30
C ILE A 110 -3.60 14.40 -14.18
N ILE A 111 -3.78 13.09 -14.13
CA ILE A 111 -5.11 12.47 -14.24
C ILE A 111 -5.98 12.78 -13.03
N VAL A 112 -5.49 12.58 -11.80
CA VAL A 112 -6.29 12.84 -10.59
C VAL A 112 -6.65 14.33 -10.46
N PRO A 113 -5.73 15.29 -10.66
CA PRO A 113 -6.08 16.71 -10.69
C PRO A 113 -7.13 17.04 -11.75
N GLN A 114 -6.93 16.62 -13.01
CA GLN A 114 -7.88 16.88 -14.09
C GLN A 114 -9.26 16.27 -13.82
N ALA A 115 -9.32 15.07 -13.27
CA ALA A 115 -10.57 14.43 -12.87
C ALA A 115 -11.29 15.22 -11.75
N THR A 116 -10.52 15.77 -10.80
CA THR A 116 -11.04 16.60 -9.71
C THR A 116 -11.60 17.91 -10.25
N ASP A 117 -10.88 18.58 -11.15
CA ASP A 117 -11.31 19.84 -11.76
C ASP A 117 -12.56 19.65 -12.63
N ALA A 118 -12.61 18.57 -13.42
CA ALA A 118 -13.78 18.21 -14.21
C ALA A 118 -15.03 17.93 -13.34
N LEU A 119 -14.83 17.28 -12.18
CA LEU A 119 -15.89 17.05 -11.21
C LEU A 119 -16.36 18.36 -10.58
N ASN A 120 -15.43 19.23 -10.16
CA ASN A 120 -15.71 20.53 -9.56
C ASN A 120 -16.47 21.46 -10.50
N GLY A 121 -16.16 21.48 -11.80
CA GLY A 121 -16.89 22.32 -12.76
C GLY A 121 -18.39 22.04 -12.78
N ARG A 122 -18.80 20.77 -12.59
CA ARG A 122 -20.21 20.39 -12.51
C ARG A 122 -20.80 20.62 -11.12
N LEU A 123 -20.06 20.28 -10.07
CA LEU A 123 -20.49 20.44 -8.67
C LEU A 123 -20.71 21.91 -8.30
N ASP A 124 -19.79 22.79 -8.69
CA ASP A 124 -19.89 24.22 -8.42
C ASP A 124 -21.09 24.83 -9.15
N SER A 125 -21.27 24.49 -10.42
CA SER A 125 -22.40 24.97 -11.24
C SER A 125 -23.78 24.55 -10.70
N TRP A 126 -23.88 23.39 -10.05
CA TRP A 126 -25.16 22.86 -9.56
C TRP A 126 -25.41 23.14 -8.08
N PHE A 127 -24.35 23.17 -7.27
CA PHE A 127 -24.45 23.18 -5.81
C PHE A 127 -23.52 24.19 -5.11
N GLY A 128 -22.64 24.88 -5.85
CA GLY A 128 -21.65 25.80 -5.28
C GLY A 128 -20.61 25.09 -4.39
N TRP A 129 -20.31 23.82 -4.68
CA TRP A 129 -19.38 23.00 -3.90
C TRP A 129 -18.05 22.78 -4.62
N GLU A 130 -16.95 22.84 -3.86
CA GLU A 130 -15.60 22.59 -4.36
C GLU A 130 -14.93 21.44 -3.60
N PHE A 131 -14.65 20.34 -4.30
CA PHE A 131 -13.93 19.19 -3.77
C PHE A 131 -12.42 19.37 -3.97
N LYS A 132 -11.67 19.56 -2.88
CA LYS A 132 -10.21 19.73 -2.92
C LYS A 132 -9.50 18.47 -2.43
N LEU A 133 -8.77 17.81 -3.34
CA LEU A 133 -7.85 16.74 -2.97
C LEU A 133 -6.46 17.29 -2.65
N SER A 134 -6.02 17.03 -1.42
CA SER A 134 -4.62 17.26 -1.00
C SER A 134 -3.63 16.46 -1.84
N PHE A 135 -2.37 16.88 -1.88
CA PHE A 135 -1.32 16.15 -2.58
C PHE A 135 -1.14 14.71 -2.05
N GLN A 136 -1.25 14.51 -0.73
CA GLN A 136 -1.23 13.17 -0.11
C GLN A 136 -2.34 12.29 -0.69
N TRP A 137 -3.58 12.78 -0.74
CA TRP A 137 -4.70 12.00 -1.26
C TRP A 137 -4.58 11.70 -2.75
N ARG A 138 -3.97 12.57 -3.55
CA ARG A 138 -3.63 12.27 -4.96
C ARG A 138 -2.66 11.11 -5.06
N ALA A 139 -1.65 11.08 -4.19
CA ALA A 139 -0.71 9.96 -4.10
C ALA A 139 -1.42 8.68 -3.64
N VAL A 140 -2.26 8.75 -2.60
CA VAL A 140 -3.04 7.62 -2.09
C VAL A 140 -3.91 6.99 -3.18
N ILE A 141 -4.69 7.79 -3.89
CA ILE A 141 -5.55 7.31 -4.99
C ILE A 141 -4.71 6.65 -6.10
N THR A 142 -3.58 7.28 -6.45
CA THR A 142 -2.68 6.75 -7.48
C THR A 142 -2.08 5.41 -7.07
N LEU A 143 -1.56 5.31 -5.85
CA LEU A 143 -1.03 4.06 -5.30
C LEU A 143 -2.13 2.99 -5.23
N ALA A 144 -3.33 3.35 -4.80
CA ALA A 144 -4.46 2.44 -4.71
C ALA A 144 -4.85 1.86 -6.08
N LEU A 145 -4.89 2.69 -7.12
CA LEU A 145 -5.17 2.26 -8.49
C LEU A 145 -4.08 1.35 -9.05
N ILE A 146 -2.82 1.63 -8.75
CA ILE A 146 -1.70 0.82 -9.23
C ILE A 146 -1.69 -0.53 -8.49
N TYR A 147 -1.63 -0.51 -7.16
CA TYR A 147 -1.60 -1.73 -6.34
C TYR A 147 -2.88 -2.55 -6.47
N GLY A 148 -4.03 -1.92 -6.71
CA GLY A 148 -5.28 -2.60 -6.98
C GLY A 148 -5.21 -3.53 -8.19
N ALA A 149 -4.47 -3.17 -9.25
CA ALA A 149 -4.28 -4.03 -10.42
C ALA A 149 -3.41 -5.25 -10.10
N TYR A 150 -2.37 -5.09 -9.28
CA TYR A 150 -1.54 -6.21 -8.82
C TYR A 150 -2.32 -7.14 -7.88
N LEU A 151 -3.11 -6.57 -6.96
CA LEU A 151 -3.99 -7.34 -6.07
C LEU A 151 -5.09 -8.08 -6.82
N ALA A 152 -5.68 -7.47 -7.85
CA ALA A 152 -6.67 -8.12 -8.72
C ALA A 152 -6.10 -9.39 -9.36
N GLU A 153 -4.83 -9.38 -9.74
CA GLU A 153 -4.18 -10.57 -10.29
C GLU A 153 -3.94 -11.65 -9.23
N ILE A 154 -3.52 -11.26 -8.03
CA ILE A 154 -3.32 -12.18 -6.91
C ILE A 154 -4.65 -12.85 -6.55
N PHE A 155 -5.74 -12.10 -6.42
CA PHE A 155 -7.06 -12.65 -6.11
C PHE A 155 -7.63 -13.52 -7.22
N ARG A 156 -7.31 -13.22 -8.49
CA ARG A 156 -7.71 -14.07 -9.62
C ARG A 156 -6.96 -15.41 -9.63
N GLY A 157 -5.72 -15.44 -9.13
CA GLY A 157 -4.87 -16.63 -9.11
C GLY A 157 -4.97 -17.48 -7.85
N GLY A 158 -5.61 -16.97 -6.80
CA GLY A 158 -5.90 -17.68 -5.55
C GLY A 158 -7.18 -18.51 -5.58
#